data_AF-A0A520FN33-F1
#
_entry.id   AF-A0A520FN33-F1
#
_cell.length_a   1.000
_cell.length_b   1.000
_cell.length_c   1.000
_cell.angle_alpha   90.00
_cell.angle_beta   90.00
_cell.angle_gamma   90.00
#
_symmetry.space_group_name_H-M   'P 1'
#
loop_
_entity.id
_entity.type
_entity.pdbx_description
1 polymer ?
#
loop_
_entity_poly.entity_id
_entity_poly.type
_entity_poly.pdbx_seq_one_letter_code
_entity_poly.pdbx_strand_id
1 'polypeptide(L)' 'MFFSPEGERGHARDRREAQARRICQACPVLEPCRRHALTSGEPYGVWGGLTESDRRKNAHRSRFGERRSLA' A
#
# COMPACT_ATOMS: atom_id res chain seq x y z
N MET A 1 9.18 -5.33 -9.40
CA MET A 1 8.47 -6.36 -8.59
C MET A 1 7.69 -5.68 -7.47
N PHE A 2 8.36 -4.99 -6.54
CA PHE A 2 7.70 -4.09 -5.58
C PHE A 2 7.34 -2.74 -6.19
N PHE A 3 8.12 -2.30 -7.17
CA PHE A 3 7.80 -1.17 -8.04
C PHE A 3 7.50 -1.67 -9.45
N SER A 4 6.56 -1.00 -10.10
CA SER A 4 6.22 -1.19 -11.51
C SER A 4 7.12 -0.30 -12.38
N PRO A 5 7.60 -0.79 -13.53
CA PRO A 5 8.26 0.06 -14.51
C PRO A 5 7.29 1.12 -15.04
N GLU A 6 7.85 2.21 -15.57
CA GLU A 6 7.07 3.32 -16.10
C GLU A 6 6.10 2.85 -17.21
N GLY A 7 4.86 3.33 -17.16
CA GLY A 7 3.82 2.98 -18.14
C GLY A 7 3.17 1.60 -17.96
N GLU A 8 3.56 0.78 -16.99
CA GLU A 8 2.92 -0.51 -16.73
C GLU A 8 1.50 -0.32 -16.17
N ARG A 9 0.50 -0.94 -16.82
CA ARG A 9 -0.92 -0.80 -16.50
C ARG A 9 -1.67 -2.12 -16.58
N GLY A 10 -2.89 -2.14 -16.03
CA GLY A 10 -3.80 -3.29 -16.11
C GLY A 10 -3.21 -4.56 -15.50
N HIS A 11 -3.51 -5.70 -16.13
CA HIS A 11 -3.19 -7.03 -15.59
C HIS A 11 -1.69 -7.27 -15.34
N ALA A 12 -0.79 -6.61 -16.07
CA ALA A 12 0.64 -6.72 -15.84
C ALA A 12 1.03 -6.16 -14.47
N ARG A 13 0.51 -4.97 -14.15
CA ARG A 13 0.69 -4.32 -12.84
C ARG A 13 0.07 -5.17 -11.73
N ASP A 14 -1.16 -5.65 -11.92
CA ASP A 14 -1.86 -6.46 -10.92
C ASP A 14 -1.07 -7.73 -10.55
N ARG A 15 -0.48 -8.40 -11.56
CA ARG A 15 0.34 -9.60 -11.33
C ARG A 15 1.62 -9.29 -10.55
N ARG A 16 2.29 -8.18 -10.82
CA ARG A 16 3.46 -7.75 -10.03
C ARG A 16 3.10 -7.42 -8.60
N GLU A 17 2.05 -6.62 -8.41
CA GLU A 17 1.59 -6.24 -7.07
C GLU A 17 1.17 -7.47 -6.26
N ALA A 18 0.49 -8.44 -6.88
CA ALA A 18 0.16 -9.71 -6.25
C ALA A 18 1.41 -10.52 -5.86
N GLN A 19 2.43 -10.56 -6.71
CA GLN A 19 3.69 -11.23 -6.39
C GLN A 19 4.42 -10.55 -5.22
N ALA A 20 4.51 -9.23 -5.21
CA ALA A 20 5.10 -8.47 -4.11
C ALA A 20 4.35 -8.68 -2.79
N ARG A 21 3.02 -8.68 -2.82
CA ARG A 21 2.19 -8.93 -1.63
C ARG A 21 2.44 -10.31 -1.03
N ARG A 22 2.58 -11.36 -1.85
CA ARG A 22 2.90 -12.71 -1.35
C ARG A 22 4.22 -12.75 -0.59
N ILE A 23 5.24 -12.03 -1.07
CA ILE A 23 6.53 -11.93 -0.38
C ILE A 23 6.36 -11.20 0.95
N CYS A 24 5.61 -10.09 0.98
CA CYS A 24 5.36 -9.35 2.21
C CYS A 24 4.70 -10.20 3.31
N GLN A 25 3.82 -11.16 2.96
CA GLN A 25 3.11 -11.98 3.95
C GLN A 25 4.04 -12.85 4.81
N ALA A 26 5.21 -13.23 4.29
CA ALA A 26 6.21 -13.98 5.04
C ALA A 26 7.25 -13.09 5.75
N CYS A 27 7.15 -11.77 5.61
CA CYS A 27 8.17 -10.85 6.10
C CYS A 27 8.01 -10.60 7.62
N PRO A 28 9.04 -10.83 8.45
CA PRO A 28 8.95 -10.67 9.91
C PRO A 28 8.71 -9.22 10.35
N VAL A 29 9.03 -8.25 9.49
CA VAL A 29 8.86 -6.81 9.75
C VAL A 29 7.66 -6.22 9.01
N LEU A 30 6.68 -7.06 8.65
CA LEU A 30 5.48 -6.65 7.91
C LEU A 30 4.78 -5.44 8.56
N GLU A 31 4.53 -5.51 9.87
CA GLU A 31 3.82 -4.43 10.59
C GLU A 31 4.65 -3.14 10.72
N PRO A 32 5.93 -3.18 11.16
CA PRO A 32 6.79 -1.99 11.12
C PRO A 32 6.84 -1.35 9.72
N CYS A 33 7.02 -2.15 8.67
CA CYS A 33 7.07 -1.68 7.29
C CYS A 33 5.74 -1.05 6.86
N ARG A 34 4.61 -1.68 7.19
CA ARG A 34 3.27 -1.16 6.88
C ARG A 34 3.01 0.17 7.56
N ARG A 35 3.37 0.30 8.83
CA ARG A 35 3.21 1.56 9.58
C ARG A 35 4.02 2.68 8.93
N HIS A 36 5.28 2.40 8.60
CA HIS A 36 6.12 3.35 7.89
C HIS A 36 5.55 3.73 6.51
N ALA A 37 5.00 2.76 5.77
CA ALA A 37 4.39 3.00 4.47
C ALA A 37 3.18 3.94 4.54
N LEU A 38 2.39 3.86 5.62
CA LEU A 38 1.23 4.73 5.82
C LEU A 38 1.62 6.16 6.20
N THR A 39 2.80 6.38 6.78
CA THR A 39 3.26 7.71 7.21
C THR A 39 4.21 8.39 6.22
N SER A 40 4.95 7.63 5.40
CA SER A 40 5.99 8.14 4.49
C SER A 40 5.46 8.92 3.29
N GLY A 41 4.20 8.70 2.90
CA GLY A 41 3.62 9.39 1.74
C GLY A 41 4.15 8.91 0.38
N GLU A 42 4.88 7.78 0.33
CA GLU A 42 5.46 7.26 -0.91
C GLU A 42 4.36 6.96 -1.95
N PRO A 43 4.38 7.60 -3.14
CA PRO A 43 3.30 7.49 -4.11
C PRO A 43 3.22 6.15 -4.83
N TYR A 44 4.31 5.37 -4.89
CA TYR A 44 4.35 4.19 -5.76
C TYR A 44 4.73 2.89 -5.02
N GLY A 45 4.49 1.77 -5.70
CA GLY A 45 4.92 0.43 -5.29
C GLY A 45 4.14 -0.21 -4.13
N VAL A 46 4.59 -1.41 -3.76
CA VAL A 46 4.04 -2.25 -2.68
C VAL A 46 4.93 -2.18 -1.45
N TRP A 47 4.33 -1.83 -0.31
CA TRP A 47 5.03 -1.64 0.96
C TRP A 47 4.23 -2.25 2.10
N GLY A 48 4.86 -3.08 2.95
CA GLY A 48 4.15 -3.71 4.08
C GLY A 48 2.89 -4.49 3.67
N GLY A 49 2.90 -5.06 2.46
CA GLY A 49 1.75 -5.75 1.85
C GLY A 49 0.65 -4.84 1.30
N LEU A 50 0.84 -3.52 1.30
CA LEU A 50 -0.11 -2.53 0.78
C LEU A 50 0.33 -2.01 -0.58
N THR A 51 -0.58 -2.03 -1.55
CA THR A 51 -0.42 -1.32 -2.82
C THR A 51 -0.60 0.20 -2.62
N GLU A 52 -0.22 0.99 -3.62
CA GLU A 52 -0.57 2.42 -3.69
C GLU A 52 -2.06 2.66 -3.44
N SER A 53 -2.93 1.89 -4.09
CA SER A 53 -4.38 1.97 -3.96
C SER A 53 -4.83 1.66 -2.52
N ASP A 54 -4.23 0.67 -1.87
CA ASP A 54 -4.54 0.32 -0.48
C ASP A 54 -4.13 1.43 0.49
N ARG A 55 -2.97 2.05 0.27
CA ARG A 55 -2.50 3.18 1.09
C ARG A 55 -3.41 4.39 0.96
N ARG A 56 -3.84 4.72 -0.27
CA ARG A 56 -4.84 5.79 -0.51
C ARG A 56 -6.14 5.52 0.22
N LYS A 57 -6.70 4.31 0.10
CA LYS A 57 -7.94 3.93 0.81
C LYS A 57 -7.80 4.06 2.33
N ASN A 58 -6.66 3.68 2.90
CA ASN A 58 -6.41 3.85 4.34
C ASN A 58 -6.38 5.33 4.74
N ALA A 59 -5.68 6.18 3.98
CA ALA A 59 -5.67 7.63 4.24
C ALA A 59 -7.08 8.23 4.18
N HIS A 60 -7.92 7.82 3.22
CA HIS A 60 -9.30 8.26 3.13
C HIS A 60 -10.15 7.82 4.33
N ARG A 61 -9.95 6.59 4.81
CA ARG A 61 -10.68 6.04 5.96
C ARG A 61 -10.31 6.74 7.26
N SER A 62 -9.03 7.01 7.50
CA SER A 62 -8.59 7.77 8.68
C SER A 62 -9.23 9.16 8.72
N ARG A 63 -9.24 9.87 7.57
CA ARG A 63 -9.88 11.19 7.46
C ARG A 63 -11.40 11.14 7.66
N PHE A 64 -12.06 10.05 7.28
CA PHE A 64 -13.51 9.90 7.50
C PHE A 64 -13.84 9.61 8.96
N GLY A 65 -13.06 8.76 9.63
CA GLY A 65 -13.21 8.50 11.07
C GLY A 65 -13.05 9.76 11.90
N GLU A 66 -12.04 10.58 11.60
CA GLU A 66 -11.76 11.83 12.30
C GLU A 66 -12.90 12.85 12.16
N ARG A 67 -13.45 13.00 10.94
CA ARG A 67 -14.63 13.87 10.71
C ARG A 67 -15.88 13.41 11.45
N ARG A 68 -16.02 12.12 11.71
CA ARG A 68 -17.18 11.53 12.38
C ARG A 68 -17.13 11.65 13.90
N SER A 69 -15.94 11.85 14.47
CA SER A 69 -15.74 12.07 15.91
C SER A 69 -15.84 13.54 16.32
N LEU A 70 -15.86 14.45 15.35
CA LEU A 70 -16.01 15.91 15.53
C LEU A 70 -17.47 16.38 15.40
N ALA A 71 -18.41 15.48 15.12
CA ALA A 71 -19.85 15.73 15.00
C ALA A 71 -20.60 15.00 16.11
#